data_AF-A0A1M5RZC5-F1
#
_entry.id   AF-A0A1M5RZC5-F1
#
_cell.length_a   1.000
_cell.length_b   1.000
_cell.length_c   1.000
_cell.angle_alpha   90.00
_cell.angle_beta   90.00
_cell.angle_gamma   90.00
#
_symmetry.space_group_name_H-M   'P 1'
#
loop_
_entity.id
_entity.type
_entity.pdbx_description
1 polymer ?
#
loop_
_entity_poly.entity_id
_entity_poly.type
_entity_poly.pdbx_seq_one_letter_code
_entity_poly.pdbx_strand_id
1 'polypeptide(L)'
;MTGEVHDLTAADLLPELNTLRKSGLANPDLVAVANLTRLSVEAGFGAEGEPTVLGLQNYLRAAVGLIDNDSLSSSAAHLFGLSGVVAPNTPLKQRTAAAMNQRGIKYRAYTGKPQSEDLEMVASSLISLHRVTRQRMREQQRRLSGLPPTPDLYLDDAPEAVVSVLGDRPPLEWLGARQEKCAELWSALLRARDNALTGIGEPPDKLCIFASGSYGREEAMEFSDLDLFLVHDAPGGDSKRHGRLDKFELGRALTVIDHARMALGIQRFSQGGYYQEPQSFRQMLVPGERQQEERSTLTTARSLLLANSRCFVNPELYAEMRELAMNDYWRDPTGNKARRLVPSFLINDLRRLWLTMLVDFEHFFPKESSGGRPVSGIDRRIAGLKLGLPQQLGCYTPILGLLEQCTTVGIDRASAEEVLNMTTRQRLDMLAESSDHTIASAASALRTLYAQYLAFSWCDKEEMADRVDRQDWYAIKGHFNRAHNLILLMLWTYNARIPEVARFALV
;
A
#
# COMPACT_ATOMS: atom_id res chain seq x y z
N MET A 1 11.32 -14.98 -30.07
CA MET A 1 12.36 -13.92 -30.13
C MET A 1 12.33 -13.19 -28.79
N THR A 2 13.20 -13.58 -27.86
CA THR A 2 13.34 -12.98 -26.53
C THR A 2 14.56 -12.07 -26.55
N GLY A 3 14.44 -10.92 -27.22
CA GLY A 3 15.39 -9.82 -27.02
C GLY A 3 14.94 -9.02 -25.81
N GLU A 4 15.87 -8.57 -24.97
CA GLU A 4 15.57 -7.62 -23.90
C GLU A 4 14.84 -6.40 -24.50
N VAL A 5 13.64 -6.13 -23.98
CA VAL A 5 12.85 -4.98 -24.40
C VAL A 5 13.44 -3.77 -23.71
N HIS A 6 14.33 -3.06 -24.39
CA HIS A 6 14.90 -1.82 -23.90
C HIS A 6 13.82 -0.73 -23.91
N ASP A 7 13.41 -0.19 -22.76
CA ASP A 7 12.43 0.89 -22.72
C ASP A 7 12.98 2.13 -23.44
N LEU A 8 12.18 2.69 -24.36
CA LEU A 8 12.54 3.86 -25.15
C LEU A 8 12.43 5.14 -24.29
N THR A 9 13.47 5.97 -24.36
CA THR A 9 13.55 7.28 -23.71
C THR A 9 13.29 8.41 -24.70
N ALA A 10 13.05 9.63 -24.20
CA ALA A 10 12.86 10.80 -25.06
C ALA A 10 14.11 11.07 -25.92
N ALA A 11 15.30 10.77 -25.39
CA ALA A 11 16.57 10.89 -26.10
C ALA A 11 16.67 9.93 -27.29
N ASP A 12 16.05 8.75 -27.22
CA ASP A 12 16.05 7.77 -28.31
C ASP A 12 15.15 8.19 -29.48
N LEU A 13 14.10 8.97 -29.19
CA LEU A 13 13.14 9.46 -30.18
C LEU A 13 13.55 10.81 -30.79
N LEU A 14 14.34 11.61 -30.08
CA LEU A 14 14.68 12.98 -30.48
C LEU A 14 15.41 13.06 -31.84
N PRO A 15 16.40 12.19 -32.17
CA PRO A 15 17.07 12.20 -33.47
C PRO A 15 16.12 11.85 -34.62
N GLU A 16 15.20 10.92 -34.39
CA GLU A 16 14.21 10.47 -35.38
C GLU A 16 13.16 11.56 -35.64
N LEU A 17 12.61 12.17 -34.59
CA LEU A 17 11.69 13.31 -34.68
C LEU A 17 12.35 14.50 -35.38
N ASN A 18 13.62 14.76 -35.10
CA ASN A 18 14.39 15.80 -35.79
C ASN A 18 14.60 15.49 -37.28
N THR A 19 14.80 14.22 -37.63
CA THR A 19 14.97 13.79 -39.03
C THR A 19 13.66 13.93 -39.79
N LEU A 20 12.54 13.51 -39.20
CA LEU A 20 11.20 13.71 -39.75
C LEU A 20 10.86 15.20 -39.92
N ARG A 21 11.23 16.04 -38.95
CA ARG A 21 11.05 17.50 -39.08
C ARG A 21 11.84 18.07 -40.25
N LYS A 22 13.09 17.63 -40.43
CA LYS A 22 13.98 18.13 -41.49
C LYS A 22 13.58 17.65 -42.89
N SER A 23 12.92 16.51 -43.00
CA SER A 23 12.50 15.97 -44.30
C SER A 23 11.35 16.75 -44.94
N GLY A 24 10.54 17.46 -44.13
CA GLY A 24 9.43 18.29 -44.64
C GLY A 24 8.34 17.50 -45.37
N LEU A 25 8.31 16.18 -45.22
CA LEU A 25 7.40 15.29 -45.95
C LEU A 25 5.97 15.44 -45.43
N ALA A 26 5.02 15.86 -46.27
CA ALA A 26 3.59 15.98 -45.91
C ALA A 26 2.96 14.67 -45.38
N ASN A 27 3.57 13.53 -45.69
CA ASN A 27 3.19 12.21 -45.20
C ASN A 27 4.47 11.46 -44.80
N PRO A 28 4.94 11.61 -43.55
CA PRO A 28 6.17 10.94 -43.12
C PRO A 28 5.95 9.43 -43.15
N ASP A 29 6.84 8.70 -43.84
CA ASP A 29 6.84 7.24 -43.81
C ASP A 29 7.30 6.79 -42.42
N LEU A 30 6.34 6.54 -41.54
CA LEU A 30 6.63 6.11 -40.16
C LEU A 30 7.33 4.75 -40.12
N VAL A 31 7.13 3.92 -41.15
CA VAL A 31 7.77 2.59 -41.28
C VAL A 31 9.28 2.73 -41.51
N ALA A 32 9.71 3.86 -42.07
CA ALA A 32 11.13 4.19 -42.27
C ALA A 32 11.84 4.65 -40.98
N VAL A 33 11.09 4.80 -39.87
CA VAL A 33 11.61 5.33 -38.60
C VAL A 33 11.56 4.24 -37.53
N ALA A 34 12.74 3.71 -37.17
CA ALA A 34 12.87 2.45 -36.46
C ALA A 34 12.21 2.45 -35.08
N ASN A 35 12.47 3.46 -34.22
CA ASN A 35 11.89 3.49 -32.88
C ASN A 35 10.40 3.82 -32.90
N LEU A 36 9.94 4.68 -33.81
CA LEU A 36 8.49 4.92 -34.00
C LEU A 36 7.74 3.67 -34.50
N THR A 37 8.32 2.95 -35.47
CA THR A 37 7.78 1.66 -35.94
C THR A 37 7.73 0.65 -34.79
N ARG A 38 8.77 0.60 -33.97
CA ARG A 38 8.83 -0.26 -32.79
C ARG A 38 7.76 0.10 -31.76
N LEU A 39 7.56 1.38 -31.42
CA LEU A 39 6.47 1.84 -30.55
C LEU A 39 5.11 1.42 -31.10
N SER A 40 4.95 1.46 -32.42
CA SER A 40 3.74 1.01 -33.09
C SER A 40 3.52 -0.50 -33.00
N VAL A 41 4.54 -1.31 -33.32
CA VAL A 41 4.45 -2.77 -33.28
C VAL A 41 4.28 -3.28 -31.84
N GLU A 42 5.04 -2.75 -30.88
CA GLU A 42 4.97 -3.15 -29.47
C GLU A 42 3.64 -2.78 -28.80
N ALA A 43 2.98 -1.73 -29.28
CA ALA A 43 1.64 -1.39 -28.84
C ALA A 43 0.56 -2.27 -29.48
N GLY A 44 0.92 -3.27 -30.30
CA GLY A 44 0.00 -4.29 -30.83
C GLY A 44 -0.81 -3.87 -32.07
N PHE A 45 -0.35 -2.89 -32.84
CA PHE A 45 -1.08 -2.41 -34.02
C PHE A 45 -1.03 -3.41 -35.19
N GLY A 46 -2.20 -3.93 -35.58
CA GLY A 46 -2.40 -4.65 -36.83
C GLY A 46 -3.13 -3.79 -37.86
N ALA A 47 -2.58 -3.72 -39.08
CA ALA A 47 -3.10 -3.10 -40.31
C ALA A 47 -3.45 -1.58 -40.28
N GLU A 48 -3.25 -0.92 -41.42
CA GLU A 48 -3.65 0.48 -41.65
C GLU A 48 -5.16 0.67 -41.37
N GLY A 49 -5.53 1.71 -40.63
CA GLY A 49 -6.91 2.09 -40.36
C GLY A 49 -7.37 2.00 -38.91
N GLU A 50 -6.56 1.46 -37.99
CA GLU A 50 -6.91 1.48 -36.57
C GLU A 50 -6.83 2.91 -35.96
N PRO A 51 -7.81 3.32 -35.11
CA PRO A 51 -7.91 4.69 -34.57
C PRO A 51 -6.65 5.18 -33.85
N THR A 52 -5.90 4.25 -33.26
CA THR A 52 -4.69 4.53 -32.49
C THR A 52 -3.48 4.79 -33.39
N VAL A 53 -3.37 4.10 -34.54
CA VAL A 53 -2.33 4.34 -35.57
C VAL A 53 -2.56 5.69 -36.22
N LEU A 54 -3.81 5.96 -36.63
CA LEU A 54 -4.20 7.26 -37.17
C LEU A 54 -3.99 8.37 -36.13
N GLY A 55 -4.27 8.08 -34.86
CA GLY A 55 -4.01 8.97 -33.75
C GLY A 55 -2.53 9.32 -33.58
N LEU A 56 -1.65 8.30 -33.57
CA LEU A 56 -0.20 8.48 -33.42
C LEU A 56 0.40 9.19 -34.65
N GLN A 57 -0.05 8.81 -35.85
CA GLN A 57 0.30 9.46 -37.12
C GLN A 57 -0.11 10.93 -37.11
N ASN A 58 -1.33 11.23 -36.67
CA ASN A 58 -1.80 12.59 -36.59
C ASN A 58 -1.01 13.36 -35.53
N TYR A 59 -0.76 12.78 -34.36
CA TYR A 59 0.07 13.39 -33.32
C TYR A 59 1.49 13.73 -33.81
N LEU A 60 2.14 12.81 -34.53
CA LEU A 60 3.46 13.01 -35.13
C LEU A 60 3.42 14.09 -36.22
N ARG A 61 2.42 14.07 -37.09
CA ARG A 61 2.24 15.09 -38.13
C ARG A 61 1.96 16.47 -37.54
N ALA A 62 1.27 16.58 -36.40
CA ALA A 62 1.19 17.84 -35.65
C ALA A 62 2.55 18.30 -35.14
N ALA A 63 3.32 17.39 -34.53
CA ALA A 63 4.62 17.72 -33.95
C ALA A 63 5.64 18.24 -34.97
N VAL A 64 5.50 17.83 -36.24
CA VAL A 64 6.35 18.33 -37.35
C VAL A 64 5.66 19.41 -38.19
N GLY A 65 4.49 19.91 -37.79
CA GLY A 65 3.80 21.05 -38.42
C GLY A 65 3.09 20.75 -39.74
N LEU A 66 2.61 19.52 -39.94
CA LEU A 66 2.09 19.00 -41.21
C LEU A 66 0.56 18.80 -41.28
N ILE A 67 -0.16 19.00 -40.18
CA ILE A 67 -1.64 18.86 -40.16
C ILE A 67 -2.29 20.20 -39.82
N ASP A 68 -3.43 20.47 -40.45
CA ASP A 68 -4.34 21.55 -40.11
C ASP A 68 -5.15 21.26 -38.82
N ASN A 69 -5.55 22.32 -38.15
CA ASN A 69 -6.04 22.29 -36.77
C ASN A 69 -7.27 21.40 -36.52
N ASP A 70 -8.05 21.11 -37.56
CA ASP A 70 -9.34 20.41 -37.46
C ASP A 70 -9.18 18.88 -37.57
N SER A 71 -8.27 18.38 -38.42
CA SER A 71 -8.02 16.94 -38.61
C SER A 71 -7.42 16.27 -37.35
N LEU A 72 -6.62 17.03 -36.58
CA LEU A 72 -5.99 16.56 -35.35
C LEU A 72 -6.96 16.43 -34.18
N SER A 73 -7.95 17.31 -34.12
CA SER A 73 -8.88 17.43 -33.00
C SER A 73 -9.79 16.22 -32.86
N SER A 74 -10.20 15.63 -33.99
CA SER A 74 -10.98 14.39 -34.06
C SER A 74 -10.17 13.18 -33.57
N SER A 75 -8.90 13.06 -34.00
CA SER A 75 -8.04 11.93 -33.62
C SER A 75 -7.52 12.04 -32.18
N ALA A 76 -7.24 13.26 -31.69
CA ALA A 76 -6.90 13.49 -30.29
C ALA A 76 -8.09 13.17 -29.38
N ALA A 77 -9.30 13.63 -29.71
CA ALA A 77 -10.49 13.30 -28.92
C ALA A 77 -10.74 11.79 -28.82
N HIS A 78 -10.46 11.05 -29.90
CA HIS A 78 -10.56 9.59 -29.94
C HIS A 78 -9.45 8.87 -29.15
N LEU A 79 -8.19 9.29 -29.29
CA LEU A 79 -7.05 8.74 -28.54
C LEU A 79 -7.20 8.95 -27.02
N PHE A 80 -7.71 10.12 -26.62
CA PHE A 80 -7.73 10.56 -25.23
C PHE A 80 -9.07 10.29 -24.52
N GLY A 81 -10.06 9.67 -25.19
CA GLY A 81 -11.34 9.29 -24.58
C GLY A 81 -12.22 10.49 -24.19
N LEU A 82 -12.08 11.63 -24.88
CA LEU A 82 -12.63 12.92 -24.48
C LEU A 82 -14.04 13.22 -25.03
N SER A 83 -14.79 12.21 -25.44
CA SER A 83 -16.15 12.40 -25.97
C SER A 83 -17.16 12.96 -24.95
N GLY A 84 -16.80 13.15 -23.67
CA GLY A 84 -17.74 13.57 -22.62
C GLY A 84 -17.35 14.71 -21.66
N VAL A 85 -16.15 15.29 -21.68
CA VAL A 85 -15.64 16.08 -20.51
C VAL A 85 -15.67 17.62 -20.69
N VAL A 86 -16.06 18.17 -21.83
CA VAL A 86 -16.14 19.64 -22.02
C VAL A 86 -17.48 20.03 -22.61
N ALA A 87 -18.06 21.13 -22.11
CA ALA A 87 -19.38 21.62 -22.52
C ALA A 87 -19.51 21.64 -24.06
N PRO A 88 -20.61 21.09 -24.62
CA PRO A 88 -20.75 20.81 -26.05
C PRO A 88 -20.62 22.07 -26.93
N ASN A 89 -20.83 23.25 -26.35
CA ASN A 89 -20.80 24.54 -27.06
C ASN A 89 -19.44 25.22 -27.08
N THR A 90 -18.39 24.61 -26.52
CA THR A 90 -17.04 25.20 -26.54
C THR A 90 -16.40 24.96 -27.91
N PRO A 91 -15.88 25.99 -28.61
CA PRO A 91 -15.20 25.83 -29.88
C PRO A 91 -14.11 24.75 -29.80
N LEU A 92 -14.09 23.83 -30.76
CA LEU A 92 -13.27 22.63 -30.73
C LEU A 92 -11.77 22.92 -30.50
N LYS A 93 -11.24 23.99 -31.13
CA LYS A 93 -9.88 24.51 -30.89
C LYS A 93 -9.57 24.82 -29.42
N GLN A 94 -10.52 25.40 -28.70
CA GLN A 94 -10.35 25.75 -27.28
C GLN A 94 -10.41 24.50 -26.40
N ARG A 95 -11.22 23.50 -26.76
CA ARG A 95 -11.28 22.20 -26.08
C ARG A 95 -9.95 21.46 -26.18
N THR A 96 -9.39 21.40 -27.38
CA THR A 96 -8.11 20.74 -27.65
C THR A 96 -6.95 21.46 -26.97
N ALA A 97 -6.90 22.80 -27.03
CA ALA A 97 -5.89 23.59 -26.35
C ALA A 97 -5.95 23.46 -24.81
N ALA A 98 -7.15 23.42 -24.24
CA ALA A 98 -7.34 23.24 -22.80
C ALA A 98 -6.91 21.84 -22.32
N ALA A 99 -7.25 20.78 -23.05
CA ALA A 99 -6.85 19.41 -22.74
C ALA A 99 -5.33 19.20 -22.85
N MET A 100 -4.68 19.86 -23.81
CA MET A 100 -3.24 19.80 -24.02
C MET A 100 -2.46 20.63 -22.98
N ASN A 101 -2.95 21.84 -22.64
CA ASN A 101 -2.38 22.64 -21.55
C ASN A 101 -2.52 21.94 -20.18
N GLN A 102 -3.63 21.23 -19.93
CA GLN A 102 -3.80 20.42 -18.71
C GLN A 102 -2.75 19.31 -18.54
N ARG A 103 -2.11 18.88 -19.63
CA ARG A 103 -1.02 17.89 -19.61
C ARG A 103 0.36 18.47 -19.94
N GLY A 104 0.52 19.79 -19.79
CA GLY A 104 1.80 20.47 -19.91
C GLY A 104 2.28 20.73 -21.35
N ILE A 105 1.45 20.47 -22.37
CA ILE A 105 1.83 20.66 -23.77
C ILE A 105 1.61 22.14 -24.16
N LYS A 106 2.69 22.89 -24.37
CA LYS A 106 2.63 24.32 -24.71
C LYS A 106 2.06 24.53 -26.13
N TYR A 107 1.04 25.38 -26.24
CA TYR A 107 0.45 25.86 -27.51
C TYR A 107 1.48 26.44 -28.52
N ARG A 108 2.68 26.84 -28.07
CA ARG A 108 3.76 27.35 -28.93
C ARG A 108 4.37 26.29 -29.86
N ALA A 109 4.44 25.03 -29.43
CA ALA A 109 4.89 23.91 -30.26
C ALA A 109 4.04 23.73 -31.54
N TYR A 110 2.83 24.28 -31.53
CA TYR A 110 1.78 24.08 -32.54
C TYR A 110 1.59 25.25 -33.52
N THR A 111 2.02 26.46 -33.16
CA THR A 111 1.77 27.69 -33.95
C THR A 111 3.03 28.31 -34.55
N GLY A 112 4.22 27.77 -34.26
CA GLY A 112 5.50 28.25 -34.78
C GLY A 112 6.44 27.10 -35.15
N LYS A 113 7.63 27.42 -35.68
CA LYS A 113 8.69 26.42 -35.89
C LYS A 113 9.06 25.82 -34.53
N PRO A 114 8.83 24.52 -34.27
CA PRO A 114 9.06 23.94 -32.95
C PRO A 114 10.55 24.01 -32.59
N GLN A 115 10.84 24.48 -31.38
CA GLN A 115 12.20 24.49 -30.81
C GLN A 115 12.58 23.09 -30.31
N SER A 116 13.84 22.88 -29.93
CA SER A 116 14.30 21.57 -29.43
C SER A 116 13.50 21.11 -28.19
N GLU A 117 13.19 22.05 -27.29
CA GLU A 117 12.38 21.81 -26.09
C GLU A 117 10.95 21.32 -26.42
N ASP A 118 10.38 21.79 -27.54
CA ASP A 118 9.05 21.35 -27.99
C ASP A 118 9.07 19.90 -28.48
N LEU A 119 10.16 19.47 -29.13
CA LEU A 119 10.33 18.09 -29.59
C LEU A 119 10.58 17.11 -28.44
N GLU A 120 11.29 17.54 -27.39
CA GLU A 120 11.46 16.74 -26.17
C GLU A 120 10.12 16.49 -25.48
N MET A 121 9.28 17.53 -25.40
CA MET A 121 7.93 17.42 -24.84
C MET A 121 7.03 16.48 -25.65
N VAL A 122 7.12 16.53 -26.99
CA VAL A 122 6.44 15.59 -27.89
C VAL A 122 6.96 14.17 -27.68
N ALA A 123 8.28 13.98 -27.58
CA ALA A 123 8.88 12.67 -27.35
C ALA A 123 8.42 12.05 -26.03
N SER A 124 8.44 12.82 -24.93
CA SER A 124 7.91 12.37 -23.64
C SER A 124 6.42 12.03 -23.72
N SER A 125 5.63 12.83 -24.41
CA SER A 125 4.19 12.58 -24.59
C SER A 125 3.91 11.30 -25.41
N LEU A 126 4.71 11.02 -26.43
CA LEU A 126 4.63 9.79 -27.23
C LEU A 126 4.98 8.55 -26.38
N ILE A 127 5.99 8.66 -25.52
CA ILE A 127 6.36 7.58 -24.59
C ILE A 127 5.24 7.32 -23.59
N SER A 128 4.67 8.37 -22.98
CA SER A 128 3.52 8.23 -22.08
C SER A 128 2.33 7.60 -22.79
N LEU A 129 2.01 8.03 -24.02
CA LEU A 129 0.90 7.46 -24.80
C LEU A 129 1.14 5.99 -25.17
N HIS A 130 2.37 5.64 -25.54
CA HIS A 130 2.77 4.27 -25.81
C HIS A 130 2.61 3.39 -24.56
N ARG A 131 3.10 3.84 -23.40
CA ARG A 131 2.94 3.14 -22.12
C ARG A 131 1.47 2.87 -21.81
N VAL A 132 0.61 3.89 -21.90
CA VAL A 132 -0.84 3.77 -21.66
C VAL A 132 -1.51 2.81 -22.66
N THR A 133 -1.13 2.87 -23.93
CA THR A 133 -1.70 2.00 -24.97
C THR A 133 -1.30 0.55 -24.76
N ARG A 134 -0.01 0.31 -24.50
CA ARG A 134 0.54 -1.01 -24.20
C ARG A 134 -0.10 -1.61 -22.94
N GLN A 135 -0.34 -0.78 -21.93
CA GLN A 135 -1.09 -1.16 -20.74
C GLN A 135 -2.54 -1.56 -21.10
N ARG A 136 -3.29 -0.71 -21.82
CA ARG A 136 -4.66 -1.02 -22.24
C ARG A 136 -4.74 -2.32 -23.05
N MET A 137 -3.78 -2.58 -23.94
CA MET A 137 -3.73 -3.82 -24.71
C MET A 137 -3.43 -5.04 -23.83
N ARG A 138 -2.48 -4.94 -22.90
CA ARG A 138 -2.22 -6.00 -21.91
C ARG A 138 -3.45 -6.25 -21.03
N GLU A 139 -4.13 -5.19 -20.59
CA GLU A 139 -5.38 -5.28 -19.83
C GLU A 139 -6.51 -5.91 -20.65
N GLN A 140 -6.63 -5.57 -21.94
CA GLN A 140 -7.62 -6.16 -22.84
C GLN A 140 -7.34 -7.63 -23.12
N GLN A 141 -6.10 -8.01 -23.43
CA GLN A 141 -5.70 -9.41 -23.58
C GLN A 141 -5.95 -10.21 -22.31
N ARG A 142 -5.70 -9.61 -21.14
CA ARG A 142 -5.98 -10.23 -19.84
C ARG A 142 -7.47 -10.37 -19.56
N ARG A 143 -8.28 -9.36 -19.87
CA ARG A 143 -9.75 -9.46 -19.80
C ARG A 143 -10.26 -10.59 -20.69
N LEU A 144 -9.72 -10.73 -21.89
CA LEU A 144 -10.03 -11.82 -22.80
C LEU A 144 -9.58 -13.18 -22.26
N SER A 145 -8.52 -13.23 -21.46
CA SER A 145 -8.03 -14.45 -20.79
C SER A 145 -8.60 -14.67 -19.39
N GLY A 146 -9.58 -13.87 -18.93
CA GLY A 146 -10.15 -13.95 -17.59
C GLY A 146 -9.21 -13.56 -16.44
N LEU A 147 -8.06 -12.95 -16.73
CA LEU A 147 -7.09 -12.48 -15.74
C LEU A 147 -7.38 -11.02 -15.34
N PRO A 148 -7.16 -10.65 -14.06
CA PRO A 148 -7.29 -9.25 -13.63
C PRO A 148 -6.24 -8.36 -14.34
N PRO A 149 -6.53 -7.05 -14.51
CA PRO A 149 -5.58 -6.10 -15.08
C PRO A 149 -4.28 -6.10 -14.25
N THR A 150 -3.13 -6.05 -14.93
CA THR A 150 -1.84 -5.86 -14.24
C THR A 150 -1.82 -4.47 -13.65
N PRO A 151 -1.47 -4.30 -12.37
CA PRO A 151 -1.13 -2.99 -11.83
C PRO A 151 -0.04 -2.40 -12.71
N ASP A 152 -0.13 -1.10 -12.97
CA ASP A 152 0.98 -0.38 -13.59
C ASP A 152 2.19 -0.49 -12.66
N LEU A 153 3.18 -1.29 -13.05
CA LEU A 153 4.38 -1.57 -12.26
C LEU A 153 5.42 -0.43 -12.38
N TYR A 154 5.18 0.58 -13.23
CA TYR A 154 6.04 1.75 -13.32
C TYR A 154 5.89 2.61 -12.05
N LEU A 155 6.77 2.36 -11.09
CA LEU A 155 6.93 3.16 -9.87
C LEU A 155 7.58 4.52 -10.12
N ASP A 156 8.10 4.73 -11.32
CA ASP A 156 8.97 5.86 -11.67
C ASP A 156 8.22 7.19 -11.80
N ASP A 157 6.88 7.17 -11.82
CA ASP A 157 6.04 8.36 -11.88
C ASP A 157 5.47 8.72 -10.49
N ALA A 158 6.34 8.80 -9.48
CA ALA A 158 5.95 9.28 -8.16
C ALA A 158 5.58 10.78 -8.23
N PRO A 159 4.53 11.23 -7.50
CA PRO A 159 4.16 12.65 -7.46
C PRO A 159 5.32 13.52 -6.97
N GLU A 160 5.41 14.76 -7.48
CA GLU A 160 6.49 15.70 -7.11
C GLU A 160 6.60 15.89 -5.59
N ALA A 161 5.47 15.95 -4.87
CA ALA A 161 5.48 16.02 -3.40
C ALA A 161 6.17 14.81 -2.75
N VAL A 162 6.04 13.61 -3.31
CA VAL A 162 6.72 12.40 -2.82
C VAL A 162 8.21 12.44 -3.19
N VAL A 163 8.52 12.77 -4.45
CA VAL A 163 9.91 12.86 -4.94
C VAL A 163 10.71 13.91 -4.16
N SER A 164 10.10 15.07 -3.89
CA SER A 164 10.75 16.16 -3.16
C SER A 164 11.19 15.76 -1.74
N VAL A 165 10.44 14.88 -1.07
CA VAL A 165 10.76 14.40 0.29
C VAL A 165 11.87 13.36 0.27
N LEU A 166 12.00 12.58 -0.81
CA LEU A 166 13.09 11.63 -0.95
C LEU A 166 14.45 12.35 -1.06
N GLY A 167 14.47 13.53 -1.68
CA GLY A 167 15.71 14.25 -1.99
C GLY A 167 16.65 13.38 -2.82
N ASP A 168 17.93 13.37 -2.45
CA ASP A 168 18.95 12.53 -3.10
C ASP A 168 18.97 11.09 -2.59
N ARG A 169 18.15 10.78 -1.57
CA ARG A 169 18.19 9.47 -0.90
C ARG A 169 17.36 8.44 -1.68
N PRO A 170 17.92 7.28 -2.06
CA PRO A 170 17.16 6.20 -2.67
C PRO A 170 16.01 5.74 -1.77
N PRO A 171 14.83 5.41 -2.33
CA PRO A 171 13.68 4.99 -1.54
C PRO A 171 14.00 3.87 -0.54
N LEU A 172 14.68 2.81 -0.97
CA LEU A 172 14.90 1.62 -0.14
C LEU A 172 15.77 1.90 1.10
N GLU A 173 16.61 2.94 1.11
CA GLU A 173 17.35 3.33 2.30
C GLU A 173 16.45 3.84 3.43
N TRP A 174 15.27 4.38 3.09
CA TRP A 174 14.30 4.83 4.09
C TRP A 174 13.72 3.67 4.90
N LEU A 175 13.65 2.44 4.36
CA LEU A 175 13.25 1.26 5.14
C LEU A 175 14.23 0.99 6.28
N GLY A 176 15.53 1.05 5.98
CA GLY A 176 16.60 0.88 6.97
C GLY A 176 16.59 1.99 8.02
N ALA A 177 16.60 3.24 7.56
CA ALA A 177 16.59 4.40 8.45
C ALA A 177 15.36 4.39 9.39
N ARG A 178 14.19 4.00 8.88
CA ARG A 178 12.98 3.92 9.69
C ARG A 178 13.07 2.84 10.76
N GLN A 179 13.59 1.67 10.42
CA GLN A 179 13.73 0.57 11.37
C GLN A 179 14.74 0.91 12.47
N GLU A 180 15.87 1.51 12.10
CA GLU A 180 16.89 1.98 13.06
C GLU A 180 16.30 2.99 14.04
N LYS A 181 15.54 3.98 13.53
CA LYS A 181 14.86 4.96 14.37
C LYS A 181 13.83 4.32 15.29
N CYS A 182 13.02 3.40 14.78
CA CYS A 182 12.04 2.68 15.59
C CYS A 182 12.73 1.86 16.69
N ALA A 183 13.85 1.20 16.39
CA ALA A 183 14.62 0.43 17.37
C ALA A 183 15.20 1.33 18.47
N GLU A 184 15.76 2.48 18.11
CA GLU A 184 16.25 3.50 19.06
C GLU A 184 15.13 3.94 20.02
N LEU A 185 13.97 4.32 19.46
CA LEU A 185 12.81 4.77 20.22
C LEU A 185 12.27 3.66 21.12
N TRP A 186 12.20 2.42 20.61
CA TRP A 186 11.74 1.28 21.39
C TRP A 186 12.67 0.99 22.56
N SER A 187 13.99 0.96 22.33
CA SER A 187 14.97 0.78 23.40
C SER A 187 14.91 1.90 24.45
N ALA A 188 14.70 3.15 24.02
CA ALA A 188 14.47 4.26 24.94
C ALA A 188 13.20 4.07 25.76
N LEU A 189 12.12 3.58 25.14
CA LEU A 189 10.83 3.34 25.80
C LEU A 189 10.93 2.21 26.83
N LEU A 190 11.65 1.13 26.51
CA LEU A 190 11.92 0.05 27.48
C LEU A 190 12.74 0.54 28.67
N ARG A 191 13.76 1.39 28.47
CA ARG A 191 14.51 1.99 29.58
C ARG A 191 13.63 2.89 30.45
N ALA A 192 12.78 3.70 29.83
CA ALA A 192 11.85 4.56 30.56
C ALA A 192 10.83 3.74 31.37
N ARG A 193 10.35 2.63 30.79
CA ARG A 193 9.52 1.63 31.48
C ARG A 193 10.27 1.03 32.68
N ASP A 194 11.50 0.57 32.52
CA ASP A 194 12.26 -0.09 33.60
C ASP A 194 12.52 0.86 34.78
N ASN A 195 12.80 2.13 34.49
CA ASN A 195 12.89 3.18 35.49
C ASN A 195 11.54 3.38 36.22
N ALA A 196 10.43 3.38 35.48
CA ALA A 196 9.09 3.51 36.06
C ALA A 196 8.73 2.29 36.94
N LEU A 197 9.08 1.08 36.50
CA LEU A 197 8.89 -0.16 37.26
C LEU A 197 9.66 -0.14 38.60
N THR A 198 10.87 0.42 38.62
CA THR A 198 11.68 0.55 39.84
C THR A 198 11.01 1.47 40.88
N GLY A 199 10.33 2.53 40.43
CA GLY A 199 9.68 3.50 41.33
C GLY A 199 8.24 3.15 41.72
N ILE A 200 7.48 2.56 40.80
CA ILE A 200 6.03 2.30 40.96
C ILE A 200 5.75 0.86 41.37
N GLY A 201 6.65 -0.07 41.04
CA GLY A 201 6.50 -1.51 41.22
C GLY A 201 6.02 -2.22 39.96
N GLU A 202 6.23 -3.54 39.93
CA GLU A 202 5.87 -4.37 38.78
C GLU A 202 4.34 -4.51 38.63
N PRO A 203 3.82 -4.49 37.39
CA PRO A 203 2.48 -4.97 37.07
C PRO A 203 2.31 -6.43 37.50
N PRO A 204 1.07 -6.89 37.75
CA PRO A 204 0.86 -8.26 38.17
C PRO A 204 1.24 -9.27 37.07
N ASP A 205 1.77 -10.43 37.46
CA ASP A 205 2.24 -11.49 36.57
C ASP A 205 1.18 -12.00 35.58
N LYS A 206 -0.11 -11.78 35.89
CA LYS A 206 -1.26 -12.12 35.04
C LYS A 206 -1.56 -11.10 33.94
N LEU A 207 -0.82 -9.98 33.85
CA LEU A 207 -1.01 -8.92 32.85
C LEU A 207 0.20 -8.86 31.91
N CYS A 208 -0.10 -8.89 30.62
CA CYS A 208 0.83 -8.59 29.54
C CYS A 208 0.39 -7.30 28.85
N ILE A 209 1.38 -6.51 28.45
CA ILE A 209 1.15 -5.31 27.64
C ILE A 209 2.00 -5.44 26.39
N PHE A 210 1.40 -5.29 25.21
CA PHE A 210 2.15 -5.28 23.96
C PHE A 210 1.79 -4.05 23.13
N ALA A 211 2.77 -3.55 22.40
CA ALA A 211 2.57 -2.49 21.43
C ALA A 211 2.14 -3.09 20.08
N SER A 212 1.25 -2.38 19.39
CA SER A 212 0.92 -2.63 17.99
C SER A 212 1.17 -1.35 17.17
N GLY A 213 0.46 -1.17 16.05
CA GLY A 213 0.61 0.04 15.23
C GLY A 213 2.01 0.15 14.63
N SER A 214 2.55 1.38 14.59
CA SER A 214 3.88 1.64 14.04
C SER A 214 5.00 0.95 14.83
N TYR A 215 4.89 0.88 16.16
CA TYR A 215 5.85 0.17 17.02
C TYR A 215 5.80 -1.35 16.80
N GLY A 216 4.59 -1.92 16.64
CA GLY A 216 4.41 -3.34 16.34
C GLY A 216 4.88 -3.74 14.93
N ARG A 217 4.89 -2.80 13.98
CA ARG A 217 5.41 -2.99 12.60
C ARG A 217 6.88 -2.62 12.45
N GLU A 218 7.53 -2.13 13.50
CA GLU A 218 8.90 -1.61 13.51
C GLU A 218 9.15 -0.40 12.58
N GLU A 219 8.16 0.49 12.47
CA GLU A 219 8.21 1.68 11.63
C GLU A 219 7.91 2.98 12.39
N ALA A 220 8.03 2.97 13.72
CA ALA A 220 7.79 4.16 14.54
C ALA A 220 8.88 5.23 14.33
N MET A 221 8.47 6.48 14.55
CA MET A 221 9.31 7.69 14.50
C MET A 221 8.94 8.61 15.68
N GLU A 222 9.62 9.74 15.80
CA GLU A 222 9.51 10.69 16.91
C GLU A 222 8.07 11.19 17.15
N PHE A 223 7.28 11.31 16.08
CA PHE A 223 5.90 11.77 16.14
C PHE A 223 4.87 10.64 16.05
N SER A 224 5.30 9.38 16.22
CA SER A 224 4.38 8.23 16.26
C SER A 224 3.64 8.15 17.59
N ASP A 225 2.36 7.81 17.48
CA ASP A 225 1.55 7.41 18.63
C ASP A 225 1.98 6.04 19.16
N LEU A 226 1.65 5.78 20.43
CA LEU A 226 1.91 4.50 21.08
C LEU A 226 0.59 3.72 21.25
N ASP A 227 0.38 2.73 20.40
CA ASP A 227 -0.79 1.84 20.44
C ASP A 227 -0.51 0.64 21.34
N LEU A 228 -1.12 0.57 22.53
CA LEU A 228 -0.93 -0.52 23.49
C LEU A 228 -2.19 -1.35 23.68
N PHE A 229 -2.01 -2.66 23.78
CA PHE A 229 -3.03 -3.60 24.21
C PHE A 229 -2.68 -4.14 25.59
N LEU A 230 -3.64 -4.07 26.51
CA LEU A 230 -3.54 -4.65 27.85
C LEU A 230 -4.30 -5.97 27.84
N VAL A 231 -3.60 -7.08 28.07
CA VAL A 231 -4.19 -8.42 28.02
C VAL A 231 -3.89 -9.16 29.30
N HIS A 232 -4.92 -9.70 29.95
CA HIS A 232 -4.77 -10.45 31.19
C HIS A 232 -5.15 -11.92 31.03
N ASP A 233 -4.40 -12.83 31.65
CA ASP A 233 -4.79 -14.23 31.77
C ASP A 233 -5.37 -14.50 33.16
N ALA A 234 -6.66 -14.20 33.30
CA ALA A 234 -7.43 -14.50 34.49
C ALA A 234 -8.37 -15.69 34.24
N PRO A 235 -8.49 -16.66 35.16
CA PRO A 235 -9.50 -17.70 35.07
C PRO A 235 -10.93 -17.11 35.00
N GLY A 236 -11.62 -17.36 33.89
CA GLY A 236 -13.01 -16.97 33.68
C GLY A 236 -13.95 -17.91 34.44
N GLY A 237 -14.27 -17.56 35.68
CA GLY A 237 -15.25 -18.25 36.51
C GLY A 237 -15.56 -17.42 37.74
N ASP A 238 -16.74 -17.63 38.35
CA ASP A 238 -17.43 -16.86 39.40
C ASP A 238 -16.66 -16.67 40.74
N SER A 239 -15.33 -16.77 40.73
CA SER A 239 -14.44 -16.34 41.80
C SER A 239 -14.35 -14.81 41.83
N LYS A 240 -15.39 -14.17 42.37
CA LYS A 240 -15.57 -12.70 42.53
C LYS A 240 -14.44 -11.95 43.27
N ARG A 241 -13.25 -12.54 43.51
CA ARG A 241 -12.13 -11.88 44.18
C ARG A 241 -10.71 -12.18 43.67
N HIS A 242 -10.47 -13.20 42.84
CA HIS A 242 -9.09 -13.66 42.56
C HIS A 242 -8.69 -13.79 41.08
N GLY A 243 -9.61 -13.52 40.14
CA GLY A 243 -9.31 -13.61 38.70
C GLY A 243 -8.99 -12.25 38.05
N ARG A 244 -9.94 -11.32 38.06
CA ARG A 244 -9.87 -10.08 37.28
C ARG A 244 -8.72 -9.17 37.76
N LEU A 245 -8.20 -8.35 36.85
CA LEU A 245 -7.36 -7.20 37.20
C LEU A 245 -8.16 -6.28 38.12
N ASP A 246 -7.65 -6.03 39.32
CA ASP A 246 -8.25 -5.04 40.20
C ASP A 246 -7.89 -3.61 39.76
N LYS A 247 -8.58 -2.61 40.32
CA LYS A 247 -8.40 -1.21 39.93
C LYS A 247 -7.02 -0.66 40.26
N PHE A 248 -6.36 -1.17 41.31
CA PHE A 248 -5.03 -0.74 41.71
C PHE A 248 -3.95 -1.38 40.84
N GLU A 249 -4.10 -2.67 40.50
CA GLU A 249 -3.25 -3.36 39.53
C GLU A 249 -3.29 -2.67 38.16
N LEU A 250 -4.50 -2.35 37.66
CA LEU A 250 -4.67 -1.61 36.42
C LEU A 250 -4.11 -0.19 36.53
N GLY A 251 -4.41 0.52 37.62
CA GLY A 251 -3.89 1.86 37.87
C GLY A 251 -2.35 1.89 37.87
N ARG A 252 -1.71 0.90 38.48
CA ARG A 252 -0.25 0.75 38.48
C ARG A 252 0.29 0.58 37.06
N ALA A 253 -0.29 -0.36 36.29
CA ALA A 253 0.12 -0.61 34.91
C ALA A 253 -0.02 0.64 34.03
N LEU A 254 -1.15 1.34 34.12
CA LEU A 254 -1.38 2.58 33.38
C LEU A 254 -0.42 3.70 33.81
N THR A 255 -0.05 3.77 35.09
CA THR A 255 0.93 4.75 35.59
C THR A 255 2.32 4.46 35.05
N VAL A 256 2.75 3.19 35.03
CA VAL A 256 4.03 2.77 34.41
C VAL A 256 4.06 3.18 32.93
N ILE A 257 2.99 2.90 32.20
CA ILE A 257 2.84 3.28 30.80
C ILE A 257 2.95 4.81 30.63
N ASP A 258 2.20 5.58 31.42
CA ASP A 258 2.15 7.04 31.28
C ASP A 258 3.49 7.69 31.63
N HIS A 259 4.19 7.19 32.65
CA HIS A 259 5.56 7.64 32.98
C HIS A 259 6.55 7.36 31.84
N ALA A 260 6.52 6.15 31.27
CA ALA A 260 7.41 5.79 30.16
C ALA A 260 7.16 6.68 28.93
N ARG A 261 5.88 6.91 28.61
CA ARG A 261 5.44 7.80 27.52
C ARG A 261 5.88 9.25 27.74
N MET A 262 5.66 9.79 28.95
CA MET A 262 6.03 11.16 29.30
C MET A 262 7.53 11.41 29.25
N ALA A 263 8.34 10.44 29.68
CA ALA A 263 9.80 10.55 29.64
C ALA A 263 10.36 10.75 28.23
N LEU A 264 9.61 10.31 27.20
CA LEU A 264 9.98 10.44 25.79
C LEU A 264 9.19 11.51 25.04
N GLY A 265 8.30 12.25 25.71
CA GLY A 265 7.46 13.25 25.07
C GLY A 265 6.46 12.68 24.05
N ILE A 266 6.17 11.37 24.08
CA ILE A 266 5.17 10.74 23.21
C ILE A 266 3.80 11.34 23.53
N GLN A 267 2.96 11.59 22.52
CA GLN A 267 1.64 12.21 22.73
C GLN A 267 0.73 11.38 23.64
N ARG A 268 -0.27 12.02 24.27
CA ARG A 268 -1.27 11.30 25.08
C ARG A 268 -2.09 10.35 24.21
N PHE A 269 -2.58 9.26 24.80
CA PHE A 269 -3.47 8.33 24.11
C PHE A 269 -4.67 9.06 23.51
N SER A 270 -4.92 8.81 22.23
CA SER A 270 -6.09 9.32 21.53
C SER A 270 -7.39 8.78 22.15
N GLN A 271 -8.51 9.47 21.91
CA GLN A 271 -9.85 9.05 22.34
C GLN A 271 -9.97 8.78 23.85
N GLY A 272 -9.19 9.48 24.67
CA GLY A 272 -9.31 9.40 26.14
C GLY A 272 -8.94 8.05 26.74
N GLY A 273 -8.21 7.20 26.01
CA GLY A 273 -7.86 5.87 26.49
C GLY A 273 -8.85 4.77 26.10
N TYR A 274 -9.67 4.98 25.07
CA TYR A 274 -10.73 4.05 24.63
C TYR A 274 -10.22 2.61 24.38
N TYR A 275 -9.00 2.44 23.89
CA TYR A 275 -8.42 1.13 23.58
C TYR A 275 -7.63 0.49 24.72
N GLN A 276 -7.54 1.15 25.88
CA GLN A 276 -6.74 0.73 27.02
C GLN A 276 -7.55 -0.13 28.01
N GLU A 277 -8.77 -0.54 27.65
CA GLU A 277 -9.55 -1.50 28.42
C GLU A 277 -8.90 -2.89 28.39
N PRO A 278 -8.57 -3.49 29.56
CA PRO A 278 -7.94 -4.80 29.61
C PRO A 278 -8.82 -5.89 28.98
N GLN A 279 -8.24 -6.65 28.06
CA GLN A 279 -8.88 -7.78 27.39
C GLN A 279 -8.48 -9.09 28.09
N SER A 280 -9.39 -10.06 28.13
CA SER A 280 -9.06 -11.40 28.65
C SER A 280 -8.42 -12.26 27.57
N PHE A 281 -7.23 -12.77 27.83
CA PHE A 281 -6.54 -13.69 26.93
C PHE A 281 -7.39 -14.92 26.61
N ARG A 282 -8.07 -15.48 27.62
CA ARG A 282 -8.91 -16.68 27.44
C ARG A 282 -10.09 -16.43 26.50
N GLN A 283 -10.56 -15.19 26.43
CA GLN A 283 -11.62 -14.80 25.48
C GLN A 283 -11.04 -14.53 24.08
N MET A 284 -9.74 -14.24 23.97
CA MET A 284 -9.04 -14.08 22.69
C MET A 284 -8.78 -15.41 21.97
N LEU A 285 -8.91 -16.58 22.61
CA LEU A 285 -8.81 -17.88 21.93
C LEU A 285 -10.00 -18.08 20.95
N VAL A 286 -9.81 -18.85 19.90
CA VAL A 286 -10.81 -19.18 18.86
C VAL A 286 -12.05 -19.72 19.58
N PRO A 287 -13.19 -19.01 19.51
CA PRO A 287 -14.37 -19.42 20.25
C PRO A 287 -14.90 -20.74 19.72
N GLY A 288 -15.12 -21.71 20.61
CA GLY A 288 -16.26 -22.61 20.44
C GLY A 288 -17.53 -21.77 20.59
N GLU A 289 -18.41 -21.79 19.58
CA GLU A 289 -19.77 -21.22 19.54
C GLU A 289 -20.13 -20.19 20.65
N ARG A 290 -19.73 -18.91 20.56
CA ARG A 290 -20.18 -17.85 21.49
C ARG A 290 -20.45 -16.51 20.82
N GLN A 291 -21.44 -15.75 21.29
CA GLN A 291 -22.13 -14.55 20.75
C GLN A 291 -21.30 -13.53 19.96
N GLN A 292 -21.96 -12.78 19.06
CA GLN A 292 -21.40 -12.21 17.83
C GLN A 292 -20.69 -10.85 17.97
N GLU A 293 -21.04 -10.01 18.95
CA GLU A 293 -20.55 -8.62 19.06
C GLU A 293 -19.21 -8.49 19.81
N GLU A 294 -18.93 -9.30 20.84
CA GLU A 294 -17.61 -9.33 21.53
C GLU A 294 -16.50 -9.95 20.65
N ARG A 295 -16.85 -10.59 19.53
CA ARG A 295 -15.91 -11.33 18.68
C ARG A 295 -14.89 -10.43 17.96
N SER A 296 -15.25 -9.21 17.59
CA SER A 296 -14.43 -8.39 16.68
C SER A 296 -13.16 -7.86 17.36
N THR A 297 -13.28 -7.26 18.55
CA THR A 297 -12.17 -6.71 19.32
C THR A 297 -11.18 -7.80 19.75
N LEU A 298 -11.70 -8.94 20.22
CA LEU A 298 -10.88 -10.08 20.63
C LEU A 298 -10.14 -10.72 19.45
N THR A 299 -10.80 -10.82 18.29
CA THR A 299 -10.15 -11.28 17.05
C THR A 299 -9.06 -10.31 16.61
N THR A 300 -9.32 -8.99 16.71
CA THR A 300 -8.35 -7.93 16.38
C THR A 300 -7.10 -8.03 17.25
N ALA A 301 -7.28 -8.10 18.57
CA ALA A 301 -6.17 -8.23 19.51
C ALA A 301 -5.35 -9.50 19.25
N ARG A 302 -5.99 -10.64 18.94
CA ARG A 302 -5.29 -11.89 18.61
C ARG A 302 -4.50 -11.78 17.31
N SER A 303 -5.10 -11.23 16.25
CA SER A 303 -4.42 -11.06 14.95
C SER A 303 -3.22 -10.12 15.07
N LEU A 304 -3.34 -9.02 15.82
CA LEU A 304 -2.23 -8.10 16.07
C LEU A 304 -1.16 -8.73 16.96
N LEU A 305 -1.57 -9.45 18.02
CA LEU A 305 -0.66 -10.22 18.87
C LEU A 305 0.21 -11.15 18.03
N LEU A 306 -0.37 -11.85 17.04
CA LEU A 306 0.37 -12.79 16.21
C LEU A 306 1.24 -12.12 15.15
N ALA A 307 0.72 -11.12 14.42
CA ALA A 307 1.35 -10.65 13.17
C ALA A 307 2.06 -9.29 13.25
N ASN A 308 1.71 -8.40 14.18
CA ASN A 308 2.18 -7.01 14.24
C ASN A 308 2.23 -6.48 15.67
N SER A 309 2.98 -7.16 16.55
CA SER A 309 3.12 -6.71 17.93
C SER A 309 4.53 -6.89 18.49
N ARG A 310 4.78 -6.14 19.58
CA ARG A 310 6.04 -6.17 20.33
C ARG A 310 5.76 -6.11 21.82
N CYS A 311 6.33 -7.03 22.60
CA CYS A 311 6.08 -7.10 24.04
C CYS A 311 6.64 -5.86 24.76
N PHE A 312 5.76 -5.14 25.46
CA PHE A 312 6.12 -4.00 26.29
C PHE A 312 6.24 -4.35 27.77
N VAL A 313 5.43 -5.28 28.31
CA VAL A 313 5.50 -5.76 29.70
C VAL A 313 5.21 -7.25 29.71
N ASN A 314 5.94 -8.00 30.54
CA ASN A 314 5.77 -9.44 30.79
C ASN A 314 6.04 -10.30 29.54
N PRO A 315 7.33 -10.41 29.12
CA PRO A 315 7.71 -11.19 27.94
C PRO A 315 7.40 -12.68 28.06
N GLU A 316 7.38 -13.23 29.28
CA GLU A 316 7.03 -14.62 29.56
C GLU A 316 5.57 -14.90 29.18
N LEU A 317 4.63 -14.11 29.72
CA LEU A 317 3.21 -14.23 29.38
C LEU A 317 2.94 -13.89 27.91
N TYR A 318 3.67 -12.92 27.33
CA TYR A 318 3.57 -12.62 25.90
C TYR A 318 3.92 -13.83 25.03
N ALA A 319 5.02 -14.52 25.33
CA ALA A 319 5.45 -15.72 24.61
C ALA A 319 4.44 -16.86 24.79
N GLU A 320 3.97 -17.11 26.02
CA GLU A 320 2.95 -18.10 26.32
C GLU A 320 1.65 -17.84 25.55
N MET A 321 1.16 -16.60 25.57
CA MET A 321 -0.06 -16.22 24.87
C MET A 321 0.05 -16.42 23.35
N ARG A 322 1.19 -16.07 22.75
CA ARG A 322 1.45 -16.32 21.33
C ARG A 322 1.45 -17.82 21.02
N GLU A 323 2.13 -18.62 21.83
CA GLU A 323 2.17 -20.06 21.66
C GLU A 323 0.77 -20.68 21.77
N LEU A 324 -0.01 -20.30 22.78
CA LEU A 324 -1.37 -20.78 22.98
C LEU A 324 -2.31 -20.37 21.84
N ALA A 325 -2.21 -19.12 21.36
CA ALA A 325 -2.98 -18.66 20.20
C ALA A 325 -2.60 -19.40 18.91
N MET A 326 -1.31 -19.66 18.68
CA MET A 326 -0.84 -20.45 17.54
C MET A 326 -1.32 -21.91 17.62
N ASN A 327 -1.21 -22.51 18.81
CA ASN A 327 -1.70 -23.88 19.05
C ASN A 327 -3.18 -24.02 18.73
N ASP A 328 -3.97 -23.00 19.03
CA ASP A 328 -5.40 -23.02 18.81
C ASP A 328 -5.79 -23.06 17.32
N TYR A 329 -5.05 -22.35 16.47
CA TYR A 329 -5.21 -22.45 15.01
C TYR A 329 -4.74 -23.77 14.42
N TRP A 330 -3.82 -24.47 15.10
CA TRP A 330 -3.28 -25.78 14.69
C TRP A 330 -3.85 -26.96 15.49
N ARG A 331 -4.99 -26.78 16.15
CA ARG A 331 -5.72 -27.88 16.80
C ARG A 331 -6.22 -28.85 15.74
N ASP A 332 -5.56 -29.99 15.63
CA ASP A 332 -6.07 -31.12 14.85
C ASP A 332 -7.16 -31.85 15.65
N PRO A 333 -8.41 -31.97 15.15
CA PRO A 333 -9.45 -32.77 15.76
C PRO A 333 -9.06 -34.23 15.97
N THR A 334 -8.08 -34.74 15.19
CA THR A 334 -7.58 -36.12 15.24
C THR A 334 -6.31 -36.28 16.09
N GLY A 335 -5.77 -35.19 16.66
CA GLY A 335 -4.62 -35.22 17.57
C GLY A 335 -3.24 -35.31 16.92
N ASN A 336 -3.12 -35.28 15.59
CA ASN A 336 -1.84 -35.35 14.90
C ASN A 336 -1.22 -33.94 14.72
N LYS A 337 -0.36 -33.56 15.67
CA LYS A 337 0.35 -32.27 15.67
C LYS A 337 1.33 -32.07 14.51
N ALA A 338 1.68 -33.12 13.76
CA ALA A 338 2.65 -33.07 12.66
C ALA A 338 2.03 -32.81 11.27
N ARG A 339 0.71 -32.65 11.19
CA ARG A 339 0.01 -32.48 9.92
C ARG A 339 0.11 -31.05 9.40
N ARG A 340 0.40 -30.88 8.11
CA ARG A 340 0.22 -29.61 7.40
C ARG A 340 -1.27 -29.27 7.35
N LEU A 341 -1.61 -28.05 7.72
CA LEU A 341 -2.99 -27.57 7.74
C LEU A 341 -3.15 -26.43 6.75
N VAL A 342 -4.33 -26.34 6.17
CA VAL A 342 -4.72 -25.14 5.43
C VAL A 342 -5.11 -24.08 6.46
N PRO A 343 -4.39 -22.95 6.57
CA PRO A 343 -4.59 -21.98 7.63
C PRO A 343 -5.81 -21.07 7.36
N SER A 344 -6.92 -21.61 6.87
CA SER A 344 -8.09 -20.83 6.43
C SER A 344 -8.67 -19.97 7.55
N PHE A 345 -8.73 -20.48 8.78
CA PHE A 345 -9.23 -19.71 9.93
C PHE A 345 -8.32 -18.52 10.26
N LEU A 346 -7.00 -18.75 10.28
CA LEU A 346 -6.01 -17.70 10.54
C LEU A 346 -6.05 -16.63 9.43
N ILE A 347 -6.03 -17.05 8.16
CA ILE A 347 -6.14 -16.13 7.00
C ILE A 347 -7.43 -15.32 7.10
N ASN A 348 -8.55 -15.95 7.43
CA ASN A 348 -9.83 -15.26 7.58
C ASN A 348 -9.81 -14.25 8.74
N ASP A 349 -9.15 -14.54 9.85
CA ASP A 349 -9.03 -13.59 10.98
C ASP A 349 -8.09 -12.42 10.68
N LEU A 350 -7.01 -12.66 9.93
CA LEU A 350 -6.15 -11.60 9.40
C LEU A 350 -6.89 -10.73 8.38
N ARG A 351 -7.77 -11.32 7.56
CA ARG A 351 -8.66 -10.57 6.66
C ARG A 351 -9.69 -9.76 7.44
N ARG A 352 -10.28 -10.32 8.48
CA ARG A 352 -11.23 -9.63 9.36
C ARG A 352 -10.59 -8.43 10.04
N LEU A 353 -9.32 -8.53 10.45
CA LEU A 353 -8.56 -7.39 10.97
C LEU A 353 -8.60 -6.21 9.99
N TRP A 354 -8.37 -6.44 8.70
CA TRP A 354 -8.46 -5.39 7.69
C TRP A 354 -9.87 -4.80 7.58
N LEU A 355 -10.91 -5.64 7.56
CA LEU A 355 -12.30 -5.17 7.52
C LEU A 355 -12.67 -4.34 8.75
N THR A 356 -12.18 -4.72 9.94
CA THR A 356 -12.35 -3.93 11.16
C THR A 356 -11.67 -2.57 11.03
N MET A 357 -10.43 -2.50 10.51
CA MET A 357 -9.77 -1.21 10.28
C MET A 357 -10.54 -0.31 9.30
N LEU A 358 -11.16 -0.87 8.27
CA LEU A 358 -12.02 -0.11 7.35
C LEU A 358 -13.27 0.45 8.04
N VAL A 359 -13.93 -0.36 8.87
CA VAL A 359 -15.11 0.06 9.64
C VAL A 359 -14.75 1.12 10.67
N ASP A 360 -13.67 0.92 11.42
CA ASP A 360 -13.16 1.86 12.40
C ASP A 360 -12.81 3.20 11.74
N PHE A 361 -12.17 3.18 10.57
CA PHE A 361 -11.90 4.39 9.81
C PHE A 361 -13.18 5.19 9.48
N GLU A 362 -14.22 4.54 8.99
CA GLU A 362 -15.49 5.23 8.70
C GLU A 362 -16.22 5.70 9.98
N HIS A 363 -16.05 4.98 11.10
CA HIS A 363 -16.60 5.35 12.39
C HIS A 363 -15.92 6.59 13.00
N PHE A 364 -14.59 6.63 13.01
CA PHE A 364 -13.81 7.72 13.63
C PHE A 364 -13.63 8.93 12.73
N PHE A 365 -13.73 8.76 11.41
CA PHE A 365 -13.50 9.84 10.46
C PHE A 365 -14.69 10.04 9.51
N PRO A 366 -15.97 10.09 9.95
CA PRO A 366 -17.13 10.02 9.06
C PRO A 366 -17.14 11.13 7.99
N LYS A 367 -17.63 10.82 6.78
CA LYS A 367 -17.72 11.80 5.66
C LYS A 367 -18.71 12.93 5.94
N GLU A 368 -19.77 12.61 6.67
CA GLU A 368 -20.84 13.54 7.03
C GLU A 368 -21.00 13.53 8.55
N SER A 369 -21.26 14.69 9.14
CA SER A 369 -21.51 14.82 10.57
C SER A 369 -22.90 14.28 10.89
N SER A 370 -23.03 12.98 11.14
CA SER A 370 -24.22 12.39 11.74
C SER A 370 -24.27 12.70 13.25
N GLY A 371 -24.48 13.99 13.58
CA GLY A 371 -24.75 14.47 14.95
C GLY A 371 -23.54 14.82 15.83
N GLY A 372 -22.32 14.83 15.29
CA GLY A 372 -21.08 15.21 16.00
C GLY A 372 -20.30 16.35 15.33
N ARG A 373 -19.17 16.78 15.94
CA ARG A 373 -18.23 17.73 15.28
C ARG A 373 -17.68 17.08 14.01
N PRO A 374 -17.76 17.75 12.83
CA PRO A 374 -17.13 17.24 11.63
C PRO A 374 -15.62 17.11 11.84
N VAL A 375 -15.05 15.96 11.48
CA VAL A 375 -13.60 15.79 11.43
C VAL A 375 -13.06 16.60 10.26
N SER A 376 -11.91 17.25 10.42
CA SER A 376 -11.33 18.04 9.33
C SER A 376 -11.08 17.15 8.12
N GLY A 377 -11.30 17.68 6.91
CA GLY A 377 -11.03 16.94 5.68
C GLY A 377 -9.58 16.46 5.60
N ILE A 378 -8.66 17.23 6.19
CA ILE A 378 -7.23 16.92 6.29
C ILE A 378 -6.98 15.72 7.20
N ASP A 379 -7.53 15.69 8.41
CA ASP A 379 -7.36 14.55 9.32
C ASP A 379 -7.86 13.24 8.68
N ARG A 380 -9.00 13.29 7.97
CA ARG A 380 -9.50 12.13 7.21
C ARG A 380 -8.56 11.73 6.06
N ARG A 381 -7.92 12.69 5.37
CA ARG A 381 -6.92 12.41 4.31
C ARG A 381 -5.69 11.71 4.91
N ILE A 382 -5.14 12.23 6.01
CA ILE A 382 -3.98 11.63 6.70
C ILE A 382 -4.32 10.20 7.16
N ALA A 383 -5.45 10.03 7.84
CA ALA A 383 -5.91 8.71 8.28
C ALA A 383 -6.13 7.76 7.09
N GLY A 384 -6.65 8.28 5.97
CA GLY A 384 -6.82 7.53 4.75
C GLY A 384 -5.51 7.05 4.12
N LEU A 385 -4.42 7.83 4.19
CA LEU A 385 -3.09 7.39 3.76
C LEU A 385 -2.54 6.28 4.67
N LYS A 386 -2.67 6.44 6.00
CA LYS A 386 -2.25 5.41 6.97
C LYS A 386 -3.02 4.10 6.74
N LEU A 387 -4.33 4.19 6.49
CA LEU A 387 -5.17 3.04 6.16
C LEU A 387 -4.73 2.40 4.83
N GLY A 388 -4.56 3.22 3.80
CA GLY A 388 -4.33 2.79 2.42
C GLY A 388 -2.98 2.12 2.16
N LEU A 389 -2.00 2.26 3.07
CA LEU A 389 -0.71 1.59 2.89
C LEU A 389 -0.20 0.84 4.14
N PRO A 390 0.34 1.48 5.19
CA PRO A 390 0.98 0.71 6.28
C PRO A 390 0.01 -0.22 7.02
N GLN A 391 -1.25 0.18 7.21
CA GLN A 391 -2.27 -0.70 7.80
C GLN A 391 -2.64 -1.85 6.85
N GLN A 392 -2.83 -1.56 5.56
CA GLN A 392 -3.09 -2.58 4.54
C GLN A 392 -1.94 -3.61 4.50
N LEU A 393 -0.69 -3.15 4.51
CA LEU A 393 0.50 -4.01 4.53
C LEU A 393 0.58 -4.82 5.83
N GLY A 394 0.28 -4.22 6.98
CA GLY A 394 0.22 -4.94 8.26
C GLY A 394 -0.77 -6.11 8.22
N CYS A 395 -1.88 -5.99 7.50
CA CYS A 395 -2.87 -7.06 7.39
C CYS A 395 -2.53 -8.09 6.30
N TYR A 396 -2.12 -7.63 5.11
CA TYR A 396 -1.97 -8.50 3.94
C TYR A 396 -0.57 -9.13 3.80
N THR A 397 0.50 -8.51 4.28
CA THR A 397 1.84 -9.15 4.22
C THR A 397 1.93 -10.46 5.03
N PRO A 398 1.31 -10.61 6.22
CA PRO A 398 1.23 -11.92 6.87
C PRO A 398 0.48 -12.95 6.02
N ILE A 399 -0.65 -12.56 5.41
CA ILE A 399 -1.43 -13.47 4.53
C ILE A 399 -0.58 -13.92 3.35
N LEU A 400 0.08 -12.98 2.66
CA LEU A 400 0.94 -13.27 1.51
C LEU A 400 2.12 -14.16 1.89
N GLY A 401 2.78 -13.90 3.02
CA GLY A 401 3.87 -14.75 3.51
C GLY A 401 3.39 -16.16 3.86
N LEU A 402 2.20 -16.30 4.46
CA LEU A 402 1.61 -17.61 4.74
C LEU A 402 1.31 -18.35 3.44
N LEU A 403 0.78 -17.67 2.42
CA LEU A 403 0.52 -18.25 1.10
C LEU A 403 1.81 -18.63 0.37
N GLU A 404 2.89 -17.86 0.55
CA GLU A 404 4.18 -18.17 -0.05
C GLU A 404 4.76 -19.48 0.46
N GLN A 405 4.69 -19.69 1.78
CA GLN A 405 5.16 -20.91 2.45
C GLN A 405 4.16 -22.08 2.35
N CYS A 406 2.93 -21.82 1.87
CA CYS A 406 1.89 -22.83 1.77
C CYS A 406 2.05 -23.68 0.51
N THR A 407 1.86 -24.99 0.67
CA THR A 407 1.77 -25.96 -0.42
C THR A 407 0.33 -26.41 -0.63
N THR A 408 0.06 -27.27 -1.62
CA THR A 408 -1.28 -27.84 -1.84
C THR A 408 -1.80 -28.67 -0.66
N VAL A 409 -0.90 -29.18 0.18
CA VAL A 409 -1.25 -29.93 1.40
C VAL A 409 -1.30 -29.04 2.66
N GLY A 410 -1.11 -27.73 2.50
CA GLY A 410 -1.09 -26.75 3.59
C GLY A 410 0.32 -26.33 4.01
N ILE A 411 0.38 -25.72 5.20
CA ILE A 411 1.59 -25.22 5.85
C ILE A 411 1.72 -25.85 7.25
N ASP A 412 2.95 -26.16 7.65
CA ASP A 412 3.24 -26.60 9.01
C ASP A 412 3.28 -25.41 9.99
N ARG A 413 3.05 -25.69 11.27
CA ARG A 413 2.98 -24.64 12.31
C ARG A 413 4.27 -23.83 12.39
N ALA A 414 5.43 -24.47 12.30
CA ALA A 414 6.71 -23.80 12.46
C ALA A 414 6.95 -22.77 11.35
N SER A 415 6.68 -23.12 10.10
CA SER A 415 6.77 -22.20 8.96
C SER A 415 5.77 -21.04 9.07
N ALA A 416 4.55 -21.30 9.56
CA ALA A 416 3.58 -20.24 9.82
C ALA A 416 4.03 -19.29 10.93
N GLU A 417 4.60 -19.83 12.00
CA GLU A 417 5.14 -19.07 13.13
C GLU A 417 6.32 -18.20 12.69
N GLU A 418 7.20 -18.72 11.83
CA GLU A 418 8.29 -17.96 11.22
C GLU A 418 7.76 -16.71 10.48
N VAL A 419 6.78 -16.89 9.58
CA VAL A 419 6.15 -15.78 8.85
C VAL A 419 5.50 -14.75 9.77
N LEU A 420 4.84 -15.20 10.84
CA LEU A 420 4.15 -14.32 11.78
C LEU A 420 5.11 -13.57 12.72
N ASN A 421 6.31 -14.11 12.96
CA ASN A 421 7.39 -13.45 13.69
C ASN A 421 8.13 -12.39 12.84
N MET A 422 7.96 -12.40 11.51
CA MET A 422 8.54 -11.39 10.64
C MET A 422 7.78 -10.07 10.69
N THR A 423 8.54 -8.99 10.62
CA THR A 423 8.03 -7.63 10.39
C THR A 423 7.43 -7.50 8.99
N THR A 424 6.65 -6.44 8.76
CA THR A 424 6.14 -6.10 7.42
C THR A 424 7.26 -6.00 6.39
N ARG A 425 8.40 -5.38 6.76
CA ARG A 425 9.58 -5.28 5.90
C ARG A 425 10.14 -6.67 5.56
N GLN A 426 10.40 -7.50 6.56
CA GLN A 426 10.97 -8.85 6.35
C GLN A 426 10.07 -9.73 5.50
N ARG A 427 8.75 -9.64 5.68
CA ARG A 427 7.79 -10.36 4.82
C ARG A 427 7.86 -9.89 3.38
N LEU A 428 7.99 -8.58 3.14
CA LEU A 428 8.16 -8.05 1.78
C LEU A 428 9.51 -8.45 1.18
N ASP A 429 10.59 -8.49 1.97
CA ASP A 429 11.91 -8.93 1.54
C ASP A 429 11.86 -10.41 1.11
N MET A 430 11.25 -11.29 1.92
CA MET A 430 11.00 -12.71 1.56
C MET A 430 10.20 -12.84 0.26
N LEU A 431 9.09 -12.09 0.12
CA LEU A 431 8.25 -12.16 -1.07
C LEU A 431 8.99 -11.67 -2.33
N ALA A 432 9.89 -10.70 -2.19
CA ALA A 432 10.73 -10.22 -3.30
C ALA A 432 11.75 -11.28 -3.77
N GLU A 433 12.04 -12.27 -2.94
CA GLU A 433 12.91 -13.42 -3.25
C GLU A 433 12.12 -14.64 -3.76
N SER A 434 10.80 -14.50 -3.98
CA SER A 434 9.97 -15.59 -4.49
C SER A 434 10.50 -16.13 -5.82
N SER A 435 10.37 -17.44 -6.00
CA SER A 435 10.68 -18.09 -7.29
C SER A 435 9.69 -17.72 -8.40
N ASP A 436 8.51 -17.20 -8.05
CA ASP A 436 7.56 -16.65 -9.02
C ASP A 436 7.91 -15.20 -9.33
N HIS A 437 8.31 -14.94 -10.57
CA HIS A 437 8.70 -13.61 -11.04
C HIS A 437 7.59 -12.55 -10.85
N THR A 438 6.32 -12.93 -10.97
CA THR A 438 5.20 -12.00 -10.78
C THR A 438 5.10 -11.56 -9.32
N ILE A 439 5.25 -12.51 -8.38
CA ILE A 439 5.25 -12.23 -6.95
C ILE A 439 6.48 -11.41 -6.58
N ALA A 440 7.68 -11.84 -7.00
CA ALA A 440 8.93 -11.15 -6.72
C ALA A 440 8.94 -9.70 -7.22
N SER A 441 8.47 -9.47 -8.45
CA SER A 441 8.36 -8.14 -9.04
C SER A 441 7.32 -7.27 -8.32
N ALA A 442 6.14 -7.81 -8.02
CA ALA A 442 5.09 -7.07 -7.31
C ALA A 442 5.51 -6.72 -5.87
N ALA A 443 6.17 -7.63 -5.17
CA ALA A 443 6.72 -7.40 -3.83
C ALA A 443 7.83 -6.36 -3.84
N SER A 444 8.76 -6.43 -4.80
CA SER A 444 9.80 -5.40 -5.00
C SER A 444 9.21 -4.01 -5.26
N ALA A 445 8.13 -3.95 -6.05
CA ALA A 445 7.43 -2.71 -6.29
C ALA A 445 6.76 -2.18 -5.00
N LEU A 446 6.14 -3.07 -4.23
CA LEU A 446 5.48 -2.75 -2.97
C LEU A 446 6.48 -2.26 -1.91
N ARG A 447 7.68 -2.85 -1.86
CA ARG A 447 8.80 -2.38 -1.02
C ARG A 447 9.15 -0.94 -1.32
N THR A 448 9.27 -0.59 -2.60
CA THR A 448 9.59 0.78 -3.04
C THR A 448 8.48 1.76 -2.65
N LEU A 449 7.20 1.43 -2.90
CA LEU A 449 6.07 2.27 -2.47
C LEU A 449 6.06 2.49 -0.96
N TYR A 450 6.32 1.43 -0.19
CA TYR A 450 6.36 1.50 1.26
C TYR A 450 7.51 2.37 1.75
N ALA A 451 8.71 2.21 1.19
CA ALA A 451 9.86 3.09 1.41
C ALA A 451 9.50 4.58 1.17
N GLN A 452 8.89 4.87 0.02
CA GLN A 452 8.47 6.23 -0.34
C GLN A 452 7.45 6.79 0.66
N TYR A 453 6.52 5.96 1.13
CA TYR A 453 5.56 6.36 2.15
C TYR A 453 6.23 6.63 3.49
N LEU A 454 7.20 5.81 3.90
CA LEU A 454 7.92 6.03 5.16
C LEU A 454 8.70 7.34 5.14
N ALA A 455 9.30 7.70 3.99
CA ALA A 455 9.89 9.02 3.79
C ALA A 455 8.81 10.13 3.84
N PHE A 456 7.74 9.97 3.07
CA PHE A 456 6.63 10.93 2.99
C PHE A 456 5.92 11.16 4.33
N SER A 457 5.88 10.15 5.20
CA SER A 457 5.27 10.23 6.53
C SER A 457 6.27 10.55 7.64
N TRP A 458 7.55 10.79 7.31
CA TRP A 458 8.56 11.24 8.27
C TRP A 458 8.47 12.75 8.52
N CYS A 459 7.37 13.18 9.11
CA CYS A 459 7.10 14.57 9.47
C CYS A 459 6.11 14.63 10.63
N ASP A 460 5.97 15.79 11.25
CA ASP A 460 4.95 16.00 12.28
C ASP A 460 3.55 16.16 11.68
N LYS A 461 2.54 16.34 12.54
CA LYS A 461 1.14 16.43 12.11
C LYS A 461 0.85 17.68 11.28
N GLU A 462 1.50 18.81 11.56
CA GLU A 462 1.26 20.08 10.88
C GLU A 462 1.87 20.03 9.48
N GLU A 463 3.10 19.55 9.36
CA GLU A 463 3.73 19.35 8.06
C GLU A 463 3.01 18.27 7.24
N MET A 464 2.55 17.18 7.86
CA MET A 464 1.74 16.19 7.17
C MET A 464 0.41 16.77 6.66
N ALA A 465 -0.23 17.66 7.45
CA ALA A 465 -1.42 18.38 7.04
C ALA A 465 -1.15 19.24 5.79
N ASP A 466 -0.06 20.01 5.80
CA ASP A 466 0.35 20.82 4.65
C ASP A 466 0.64 19.96 3.41
N ARG A 467 1.32 18.81 3.57
CA ARG A 467 1.61 17.88 2.47
C ARG A 467 0.34 17.34 1.82
N VAL A 468 -0.71 17.04 2.59
CA VAL A 468 -1.97 16.48 2.06
C VAL A 468 -3.04 17.53 1.70
N ASP A 469 -2.83 18.79 2.06
CA ASP A 469 -3.72 19.88 1.67
C ASP A 469 -3.42 20.45 0.28
N ARG A 470 -2.21 20.17 -0.25
CA ARG A 470 -1.80 20.55 -1.61
C ARG A 470 -2.75 20.03 -2.70
N GLN A 471 -2.76 20.75 -3.83
CA GLN A 471 -3.61 20.45 -5.00
C GLN A 471 -3.39 19.06 -5.61
N ASP A 472 -2.27 18.40 -5.30
CA ASP A 472 -1.88 17.08 -5.82
C ASP A 472 -2.30 15.91 -4.93
N TRP A 473 -3.14 16.13 -3.90
CA TRP A 473 -3.65 15.07 -3.02
C TRP A 473 -4.14 13.81 -3.77
N TYR A 474 -4.88 13.96 -4.87
CA TYR A 474 -5.36 12.81 -5.64
C TYR A 474 -4.24 12.02 -6.31
N ALA A 475 -3.15 12.68 -6.72
CA ALA A 475 -1.97 12.03 -7.24
C ALA A 475 -1.23 11.28 -6.12
N ILE A 476 -1.03 11.91 -4.96
CA ILE A 476 -0.42 11.28 -3.77
C ILE A 476 -1.22 10.05 -3.33
N LYS A 477 -2.54 10.21 -3.16
CA LYS A 477 -3.44 9.11 -2.82
C LYS A 477 -3.40 8.01 -3.87
N GLY A 478 -3.48 8.38 -5.16
CA GLY A 478 -3.44 7.45 -6.28
C GLY A 478 -2.15 6.63 -6.31
N HIS A 479 -1.01 7.27 -6.02
CA HIS A 479 0.30 6.66 -5.94
C HIS A 479 0.37 5.57 -4.85
N PHE A 480 0.06 5.90 -3.60
CA PHE A 480 0.11 4.92 -2.52
C PHE A 480 -0.98 3.85 -2.61
N ASN A 481 -2.14 4.17 -3.20
CA ASN A 481 -3.20 3.19 -3.45
C ASN A 481 -2.82 2.12 -4.50
N ARG A 482 -1.73 2.29 -5.26
CA ARG A 482 -1.22 1.23 -6.15
C ARG A 482 -0.87 -0.05 -5.39
N ALA A 483 -0.54 0.06 -4.10
CA ALA A 483 -0.29 -1.09 -3.24
C ALA A 483 -1.43 -2.10 -3.23
N HIS A 484 -2.69 -1.62 -3.23
CA HIS A 484 -3.85 -2.51 -3.30
C HIS A 484 -3.83 -3.39 -4.56
N ASN A 485 -3.51 -2.81 -5.71
CA ASN A 485 -3.44 -3.54 -6.97
C ASN A 485 -2.30 -4.57 -6.96
N LEU A 486 -1.14 -4.23 -6.39
CA LEU A 486 0.00 -5.15 -6.24
C LEU A 486 -0.34 -6.33 -5.32
N ILE A 487 -1.01 -6.05 -4.20
CA ILE A 487 -1.51 -7.09 -3.28
C ILE A 487 -2.49 -8.02 -4.00
N LEU A 488 -3.47 -7.45 -4.73
CA LEU A 488 -4.42 -8.24 -5.51
C LEU A 488 -3.70 -9.11 -6.55
N LEU A 489 -2.74 -8.56 -7.29
CA LEU A 489 -1.97 -9.32 -8.27
C LEU A 489 -1.31 -10.55 -7.63
N MET A 490 -0.67 -10.38 -6.48
CA MET A 490 -0.05 -11.51 -5.75
C MET A 490 -1.11 -12.51 -5.27
N LEU A 491 -2.22 -12.06 -4.69
CA LEU A 491 -3.31 -12.94 -4.25
C LEU A 491 -3.92 -13.74 -5.40
N TRP A 492 -4.11 -13.13 -6.58
CA TRP A 492 -4.58 -13.82 -7.78
C TRP A 492 -3.57 -14.84 -8.30
N THR A 493 -2.28 -14.51 -8.24
CA THR A 493 -1.20 -15.43 -8.59
C THR A 493 -1.20 -16.65 -7.66
N TYR A 494 -1.35 -16.43 -6.35
CA TYR A 494 -1.52 -17.51 -5.38
C TYR A 494 -2.80 -18.31 -5.60
N ASN A 495 -3.89 -17.69 -6.01
CA ASN A 495 -5.14 -18.38 -6.32
C ASN A 495 -5.03 -19.31 -7.54
N ALA A 496 -4.18 -18.98 -8.51
CA ALA A 496 -3.86 -19.92 -9.59
C ALA A 496 -3.02 -21.11 -9.09
N ARG A 497 -2.17 -20.91 -8.07
CA ARG A 497 -1.24 -21.92 -7.52
C ARG A 497 -1.89 -22.86 -6.50
N ILE A 498 -2.63 -22.29 -5.55
CA ILE A 498 -3.23 -22.95 -4.38
C ILE A 498 -4.68 -22.44 -4.15
N PRO A 499 -5.60 -22.70 -5.09
CA PRO A 499 -6.96 -22.13 -5.06
C PRO A 499 -7.74 -22.47 -3.79
N GLU A 500 -7.53 -23.65 -3.22
CA GLU A 500 -8.20 -24.10 -1.99
C GLU A 500 -7.91 -23.20 -0.79
N VAL A 501 -6.74 -22.54 -0.78
CA VAL A 501 -6.30 -21.67 0.31
C VAL A 501 -6.53 -20.20 -0.02
N ALA A 502 -6.12 -19.80 -1.23
CA ALA A 502 -6.11 -18.39 -1.62
C ALA A 502 -7.50 -17.82 -1.91
N ARG A 503 -8.52 -18.64 -2.23
CA ARG A 503 -9.91 -18.16 -2.36
C ARG A 503 -10.40 -17.46 -1.10
N PHE A 504 -9.98 -17.92 0.09
CA PHE A 504 -10.36 -17.29 1.36
C PHE A 504 -9.74 -15.89 1.56
N ALA A 505 -8.62 -15.62 0.91
CA ALA A 505 -7.95 -14.32 0.96
C ALA A 505 -8.51 -13.32 -0.08
N LEU A 506 -9.06 -13.81 -1.20
CA LEU A 506 -9.63 -12.99 -2.28
C LEU A 506 -11.08 -12.57 -2.05
N VAL A 507 -11.89 -13.43 -1.41
CA VAL A 507 -13.27 -13.13 -0.97
C VAL A 507 -13.23 -12.36 0.33
#